data_AF-A0A023EDU0-F1
#
_entry.id   AF-A0A023EDU0-F1
#
_cell.length_a   1.000
_cell.length_b   1.000
_cell.length_c   1.000
_cell.angle_alpha   90.00
_cell.angle_beta   90.00
_cell.angle_gamma   90.00
#
_symmetry.space_group_name_H-M   'P 1'
#
loop_
_entity.id
_entity.type
_entity.pdbx_description
1 polymer ?
#
loop_
_entity_poly.entity_id
_entity_poly.type
_entity_poly.pdbx_seq_one_letter_code
_entity_poly.pdbx_strand_id
1 'polypeptide(L)'
;QTTVSNNLVYLRFQIPITLHKEKDVDEEGREVLKCGFKIGGGIDQDFKKSPQGYTDYGIYVTEVHEGSPAAKSGLRMHDKILQCNGYDFTMVTHKKAVSYIRKNPVLNLLVARKGVTST
;
A
#
# COMPACT_ATOMS: atom_id res chain seq x y z
N GLN A 1 6.62 -27.88 16.54
CA GLN A 1 7.73 -27.16 15.87
C GLN A 1 7.28 -26.32 14.66
N THR A 2 5.99 -26.18 14.37
CA THR A 2 5.52 -25.60 13.10
C THR A 2 5.26 -24.08 13.13
N THR A 3 5.10 -23.47 14.31
CA THR A 3 4.71 -22.04 14.42
C THR A 3 5.87 -21.07 14.15
N VAL A 4 7.10 -21.46 14.49
CA VAL A 4 8.29 -20.58 14.35
C VAL A 4 8.71 -20.44 12.87
N SER A 5 8.51 -21.50 12.07
CA SER A 5 8.82 -21.52 10.64
C SER A 5 7.93 -20.54 9.85
N ASN A 6 6.63 -20.50 10.14
CA ASN A 6 5.69 -19.65 9.40
C ASN A 6 5.98 -18.15 9.61
N ASN A 7 6.34 -17.72 10.81
CA ASN A 7 6.63 -16.31 11.10
C ASN A 7 7.92 -15.82 10.42
N LEU A 8 8.94 -16.67 10.28
CA LEU A 8 10.18 -16.35 9.55
C LEU A 8 9.98 -16.30 8.02
N VAL A 9 9.04 -17.09 7.50
CA VAL A 9 8.67 -17.04 6.07
C VAL A 9 7.96 -15.72 5.73
N TYR A 10 7.07 -15.21 6.58
CA TYR A 10 6.42 -13.91 6.36
C TYR A 10 7.39 -12.72 6.41
N LEU A 11 8.41 -12.77 7.26
CA LEU A 11 9.45 -11.74 7.33
C LEU A 11 10.31 -11.66 6.05
N ARG A 12 10.38 -12.73 5.25
CA ARG A 12 11.16 -12.79 4.00
C ARG A 12 10.48 -12.17 2.78
N PHE A 13 9.20 -11.80 2.86
CA PHE A 13 8.44 -11.27 1.71
C PHE A 13 7.95 -9.83 1.91
N GLN A 14 8.45 -9.16 2.95
CA GLN A 14 8.12 -7.77 3.24
C GLN A 14 9.13 -6.84 2.58
N ILE A 15 8.62 -5.91 1.78
CA ILE A 15 9.43 -4.96 1.02
C ILE A 15 9.24 -3.59 1.66
N PRO A 16 10.29 -2.99 2.25
CA PRO A 16 10.23 -1.62 2.71
C PRO A 16 10.27 -0.68 1.50
N ILE A 17 9.36 0.30 1.47
CA ILE A 17 9.28 1.32 0.42
C ILE A 17 9.15 2.69 1.07
N THR A 18 10.05 3.61 0.72
CA THR A 18 9.94 5.02 1.10
C THR A 18 9.47 5.83 -0.10
N LEU A 19 8.27 6.40 0.02
CA LEU A 19 7.64 7.22 -1.01
C LEU A 19 7.59 8.68 -0.53
N HIS A 20 8.28 9.56 -1.26
CA HIS A 20 8.23 11.01 -1.05
C HIS A 20 7.20 11.61 -2.00
N LYS A 21 6.14 12.24 -1.49
CA LYS A 21 5.15 12.88 -2.36
C LYS A 21 5.75 14.08 -3.05
N GLU A 22 5.32 14.29 -4.29
CA GLU A 22 5.66 15.48 -5.06
C GLU A 22 4.57 16.54 -4.87
N LYS A 23 4.99 17.80 -4.83
CA LYS A 23 4.07 18.94 -4.90
C LYS A 23 3.45 19.00 -6.28
N ASP A 24 2.18 19.32 -6.33
CA ASP A 24 1.44 19.60 -7.55
C ASP A 24 0.42 20.70 -7.26
N VAL A 25 -0.23 21.22 -8.30
CA VAL A 25 -1.26 22.24 -8.20
C VAL A 25 -2.57 21.64 -8.73
N ASP A 26 -3.66 21.76 -7.97
CA ASP A 26 -4.98 21.33 -8.42
C ASP A 26 -5.63 22.35 -9.37
N GLU A 27 -6.82 22.02 -9.89
CA GLU A 27 -7.54 22.86 -10.86
C GLU A 27 -7.90 24.24 -10.30
N GLU A 28 -8.02 24.37 -8.98
CA GLU A 28 -8.29 25.61 -8.27
C GLU A 28 -7.02 26.37 -7.85
N GLY A 29 -5.83 25.93 -8.28
CA GLY A 29 -4.57 26.61 -8.00
C GLY A 29 -3.98 26.33 -6.62
N ARG A 30 -4.50 25.34 -5.88
CA ARG A 30 -4.03 25.00 -4.53
C ARG A 30 -2.89 24.00 -4.61
N GLU A 31 -1.87 24.19 -3.76
CA GLU A 31 -0.81 23.20 -3.60
C GLU A 31 -1.36 21.90 -2.98
N VAL A 32 -1.14 20.79 -3.67
CA VAL A 32 -1.48 19.44 -3.22
C VAL A 32 -0.26 18.53 -3.28
N LEU A 33 -0.25 17.48 -2.46
CA LEU A 33 0.80 16.46 -2.50
C LEU A 33 0.29 15.21 -3.21
N LYS A 34 0.88 14.86 -4.35
CA LYS A 34 0.52 13.66 -5.11
C LYS A 34 1.49 12.51 -4.81
N CYS A 35 0.93 11.31 -4.67
CA CYS A 35 1.69 10.07 -4.51
C CYS A 35 1.57 9.15 -5.73
N GLY A 36 0.51 9.27 -6.53
CA GLY A 36 0.36 8.56 -7.81
C GLY A 36 0.04 7.07 -7.71
N PHE A 37 -0.70 6.65 -6.68
CA PHE A 37 -1.26 5.30 -6.59
C PHE A 37 -2.68 5.33 -6.03
N LYS A 38 -3.45 4.27 -6.28
CA LYS A 38 -4.76 4.04 -5.68
C LYS A 38 -4.72 2.83 -4.76
N ILE A 39 -5.61 2.83 -3.77
CA ILE A 39 -5.81 1.70 -2.87
C ILE A 39 -7.24 1.16 -2.95
N GLY A 40 -7.41 -0.11 -2.61
CA GLY A 40 -8.68 -0.79 -2.45
C GLY A 40 -8.66 -1.75 -1.26
N GLY A 41 -9.82 -2.28 -0.91
CA GLY A 41 -9.99 -3.16 0.25
C GLY A 41 -10.12 -2.38 1.55
N GLY A 42 -9.76 -3.02 2.66
CA GLY A 42 -10.04 -2.56 4.02
C GLY A 42 -11.15 -3.37 4.69
N ILE A 43 -11.14 -3.41 6.02
CA ILE A 43 -12.06 -4.24 6.81
C ILE A 43 -13.54 -3.83 6.71
N ASP A 44 -13.80 -2.64 6.16
CA ASP A 44 -15.11 -2.07 5.86
C ASP A 44 -15.59 -2.35 4.42
N GLN A 45 -14.86 -3.15 3.64
CA GLN A 45 -15.22 -3.53 2.27
C GLN A 45 -15.34 -5.04 2.11
N ASP A 46 -16.29 -5.49 1.29
CA ASP A 46 -16.42 -6.91 0.94
C ASP A 46 -15.37 -7.29 -0.11
N PHE A 47 -14.35 -8.05 0.31
CA PHE A 47 -13.26 -8.48 -0.57
C PHE A 47 -13.75 -9.30 -1.77
N LYS A 48 -14.89 -10.01 -1.65
CA LYS A 48 -15.47 -10.81 -2.75
C LYS A 48 -15.97 -9.94 -3.90
N LYS A 49 -16.14 -8.64 -3.67
CA LYS A 49 -16.55 -7.65 -4.69
C LYS A 49 -15.36 -6.93 -5.31
N SER A 50 -14.12 -7.24 -4.91
CA SER A 50 -12.94 -6.64 -5.51
C SER A 50 -12.79 -7.08 -6.97
N PRO A 51 -12.68 -6.15 -7.94
CA PRO A 51 -12.44 -6.51 -9.34
C PRO A 51 -11.05 -7.11 -9.57
N GLN A 52 -10.12 -6.96 -8.62
CA GLN A 52 -8.78 -7.56 -8.67
C GLN A 52 -8.72 -8.96 -8.07
N GLY A 53 -9.82 -9.50 -7.53
CA GLY A 53 -9.86 -10.86 -6.98
C GLY A 53 -9.05 -11.05 -5.70
N TYR A 54 -8.93 -10.00 -4.87
CA TYR A 54 -8.29 -10.13 -3.56
C TYR A 54 -9.04 -11.11 -2.65
N THR A 55 -8.30 -11.83 -1.80
CA THR A 55 -8.82 -12.96 -1.03
C THR A 55 -9.02 -12.65 0.46
N ASP A 56 -8.73 -11.41 0.88
CA ASP A 56 -8.86 -10.98 2.27
C ASP A 56 -9.15 -9.47 2.36
N TYR A 57 -9.37 -9.00 3.60
CA TYR A 57 -9.75 -7.62 3.92
C TYR A 57 -8.58 -6.62 3.98
N GLY A 58 -7.43 -6.94 3.37
CA GLY A 58 -6.25 -6.09 3.38
C GLY A 58 -6.42 -4.77 2.63
N ILE A 59 -5.47 -3.86 2.85
CA ILE A 59 -5.30 -2.66 2.01
C ILE A 59 -4.35 -3.02 0.87
N TYR A 60 -4.83 -2.91 -0.36
CA TYR A 60 -4.07 -3.26 -1.56
C TYR A 60 -3.87 -2.06 -2.46
N VAL A 61 -2.71 -1.97 -3.10
CA VAL A 61 -2.46 -1.06 -4.21
C VAL A 61 -3.20 -1.58 -5.44
N THR A 62 -4.17 -0.81 -5.93
CA THR A 62 -5.01 -1.18 -7.08
C THR A 62 -4.55 -0.56 -8.38
N GLU A 63 -3.74 0.49 -8.32
CA GLU A 63 -3.20 1.19 -9.48
C GLU A 63 -1.94 1.95 -9.07
N VAL A 64 -0.95 2.03 -9.96
CA VAL A 64 0.23 2.90 -9.83
C VAL A 64 0.39 3.65 -11.14
N HIS A 65 0.39 4.98 -11.08
CA HIS A 65 0.54 5.82 -12.26
C HIS A 65 2.01 5.84 -12.69
N GLU A 66 2.27 5.68 -13.97
CA GLU A 66 3.63 5.76 -14.53
C GLU A 66 4.26 7.14 -14.28
N GLY A 67 5.58 7.16 -14.04
CA GLY A 67 6.32 8.40 -13.77
C GLY A 67 5.99 9.08 -12.43
N SER A 68 5.08 8.52 -11.63
CA SER A 68 4.69 9.09 -10.34
C SER A 68 5.67 8.78 -9.21
N PRO A 69 5.56 9.47 -8.06
CA PRO A 69 6.34 9.14 -6.86
C PRO A 69 6.23 7.67 -6.44
N ALA A 70 5.03 7.09 -6.50
CA ALA A 70 4.80 5.68 -6.21
C ALA A 70 5.61 4.78 -7.14
N ALA A 71 5.54 5.00 -8.44
CA ALA A 71 6.30 4.22 -9.43
C ALA A 71 7.82 4.34 -9.19
N LYS A 72 8.32 5.56 -8.99
CA LYS A 72 9.75 5.84 -8.71
C LYS A 72 10.23 5.16 -7.42
N SER A 73 9.37 5.04 -6.41
CA SER A 73 9.68 4.36 -5.15
C SER A 73 9.64 2.82 -5.23
N GLY A 74 9.21 2.25 -6.37
CA GLY A 74 9.12 0.80 -6.56
C GLY A 74 7.85 0.16 -5.99
N LEU A 75 6.84 0.97 -5.66
CA LEU A 75 5.49 0.49 -5.33
C LEU A 75 4.85 -0.10 -6.59
N ARG A 76 4.18 -1.24 -6.45
CA ARG A 76 3.55 -1.95 -7.57
C ARG A 76 2.08 -2.22 -7.29
N MET A 77 1.31 -2.35 -8.36
CA MET A 77 -0.03 -2.91 -8.28
C MET A 77 0.02 -4.29 -7.60
N HIS A 78 -1.00 -4.60 -6.80
CA HIS A 78 -1.11 -5.79 -5.96
C HIS A 78 -0.19 -5.88 -4.75
N ASP A 79 0.61 -4.86 -4.46
CA ASP A 79 1.24 -4.75 -3.15
C ASP A 79 0.16 -4.65 -2.06
N LYS A 80 0.25 -5.51 -1.05
CA LYS A 80 -0.55 -5.43 0.16
C LYS A 80 0.18 -4.57 1.18
N ILE A 81 -0.40 -3.44 1.59
CA ILE A 81 0.18 -2.55 2.58
C ILE A 81 -0.05 -3.14 3.97
N LEU A 82 1.03 -3.51 4.65
CA LEU A 82 1.01 -4.06 6.01
C LEU A 82 1.23 -2.97 7.05
N GLN A 83 2.03 -1.95 6.73
CA GLN A 83 2.35 -0.84 7.63
C GLN A 83 2.55 0.45 6.83
N CYS A 84 2.24 1.59 7.44
CA CYS A 84 2.61 2.92 6.91
C CYS A 84 3.03 3.82 8.07
N ASN A 85 4.25 4.35 8.02
CA ASN A 85 4.85 5.22 9.04
C ASN A 85 4.75 4.63 10.46
N GLY A 86 5.02 3.34 10.59
CA GLY A 86 4.93 2.66 11.89
C GLY A 86 3.52 2.18 12.25
N TYR A 87 2.47 2.74 11.64
CA TYR A 87 1.08 2.36 11.91
C TYR A 87 0.72 1.06 11.18
N ASP A 88 0.13 0.11 11.91
CA ASP A 88 -0.36 -1.16 11.38
C ASP A 88 -1.55 -0.94 10.43
N PHE A 89 -1.44 -1.48 9.21
CA PHE A 89 -2.45 -1.41 8.15
C PHE A 89 -3.17 -2.74 7.92
N THR A 90 -2.87 -3.79 8.69
CA THR A 90 -3.45 -5.13 8.50
C THR A 90 -4.94 -5.22 8.85
N MET A 91 -5.42 -4.35 9.75
CA MET A 91 -6.81 -4.32 10.23
C MET A 91 -7.42 -2.91 10.16
N VAL A 92 -7.19 -2.21 9.04
CA VAL A 92 -7.59 -0.81 8.85
C VAL A 92 -8.75 -0.69 7.88
N THR A 93 -9.68 0.23 8.17
CA THR A 93 -10.76 0.58 7.23
C THR A 93 -10.18 1.36 6.04
N HIS A 94 -10.77 1.19 4.86
CA HIS A 94 -10.41 1.93 3.66
C HIS A 94 -10.34 3.43 3.94
N LYS A 95 -11.39 3.98 4.58
CA LYS A 95 -11.48 5.41 4.90
C LYS A 95 -10.30 5.88 5.73
N LYS A 96 -9.90 5.09 6.73
CA LYS A 96 -8.76 5.42 7.60
C LYS A 96 -7.43 5.30 6.85
N ALA A 97 -7.26 4.28 6.01
CA ALA A 97 -6.07 4.13 5.17
C ALA A 97 -5.90 5.34 4.22
N VAL A 98 -6.96 5.75 3.52
CA VAL A 98 -6.96 6.93 2.65
C VAL A 98 -6.60 8.20 3.43
N SER A 99 -7.26 8.44 4.57
CA SER A 99 -7.00 9.61 5.41
C SER A 99 -5.55 9.66 5.88
N TYR A 100 -5.02 8.53 6.36
CA TYR A 100 -3.65 8.43 6.86
C TYR A 100 -2.63 8.64 5.74
N ILE A 101 -2.81 8.00 4.59
CA ILE A 101 -1.95 8.17 3.41
C ILE A 101 -1.96 9.63 2.96
N ARG A 102 -3.13 10.27 2.85
CA ARG A 102 -3.25 11.67 2.39
C ARG A 102 -2.52 12.65 3.30
N LYS A 103 -2.64 12.50 4.62
CA LYS A 103 -2.08 13.44 5.61
C LYS A 103 -0.55 13.50 5.62
N ASN A 104 0.14 12.42 5.29
CA ASN A 104 1.59 12.33 5.44
C ASN A 104 2.33 12.69 4.14
N PRO A 105 3.35 13.57 4.16
CA PRO A 105 4.12 13.93 2.97
C PRO A 105 5.09 12.83 2.53
N VAL A 106 5.59 12.03 3.47
CA VAL A 106 6.44 10.86 3.23
C VAL A 106 5.73 9.63 3.78
N LEU A 107 5.76 8.54 3.01
CA LEU A 107 5.18 7.25 3.38
C LEU A 107 6.29 6.20 3.45
N ASN A 108 6.59 5.73 4.65
CA ASN A 108 7.42 4.56 4.90
C ASN A 108 6.49 3.35 4.99
N LEU A 109 6.37 2.65 3.86
CA LEU A 109 5.49 1.51 3.69
C LEU A 109 6.24 0.20 3.93
N LEU A 110 5.55 -0.75 4.54
CA LEU A 110 5.95 -2.15 4.52
C LEU A 110 4.90 -2.91 3.73
N VAL A 111 5.30 -3.54 2.62
CA VAL A 111 4.35 -4.21 1.73
C VAL A 111 4.67 -5.69 1.55
N ALA A 112 3.64 -6.51 1.35
CA ALA A 112 3.80 -7.88 0.87
C ALA A 112 3.47 -7.95 -0.62
N ARG A 113 4.32 -8.63 -1.39
CA ARG A 113 4.18 -8.80 -2.83
C ARG A 113 4.20 -10.28 -3.20
N LYS A 114 3.12 -10.79 -3.80
CA LYS A 114 3.10 -12.15 -4.35
C LYS A 114 4.03 -12.21 -5.57
N GLY A 115 4.95 -13.17 -5.60
CA GLY A 115 5.88 -13.37 -6.73
C GLY A 115 7.34 -12.95 -6.52
N VAL A 116 7.75 -12.55 -5.31
CA VAL A 116 9.18 -12.52 -4.96
C VAL A 116 9.63 -13.94 -4.59
N THR A 117 9.44 -14.89 -5.50
CA THR A 117 10.15 -16.18 -5.43
C THR A 117 11.52 -15.94 -6.03
N SER A 118 12.58 -16.07 -5.21
CA SER A 118 13.94 -16.27 -5.73
C SER A 118 13.85 -17.34 -6.81
N THR A 119 14.20 -16.95 -8.04
CA THR A 119 14.64 -17.93 -9.03
C THR A 119 15.98 -18.49 -8.59
#